data_AF-A0A9P4H680-F1
#
_entry.id   AF-A0A9P4H680-F1
#
_cell.length_a   1.000
_cell.length_b   1.000
_cell.length_c   1.000
_cell.angle_alpha   90.00
_cell.angle_beta   90.00
_cell.angle_gamma   90.00
#
_symmetry.space_group_name_H-M   'P 1'
#
loop_
_entity.id
_entity.type
_entity.pdbx_description
1 polymer ?
#
loop_
_entity_poly.entity_id
_entity_poly.type
_entity_poly.pdbx_seq_one_letter_code
_entity_poly.pdbx_strand_id
1 'polypeptide(L)'
;NMAYRRGRKPTSGANDLNQVFDNVKVFQDLLRFQQDPSDIDPAVSVVQEYARAVRLLYIKTRWSKLGLADWHAEMRILLCARESAFMGLDIWEPLDDFFDTYVFEMEVQPMQSLDARGRKLVKRGLLRQLQDAALRELEACRRLLCDLPGDKLSNWRSLDSKLLAFKKKAWDECEKRGSLCLEPIDEV
;
A
#
# COMPACT_ATOMS: atom_id res chain seq x y z
N ASN A 1 32.34 -30.02 -39.29
CA ASN A 1 32.05 -29.82 -37.85
C ASN A 1 32.30 -28.38 -37.45
N MET A 2 31.33 -27.49 -37.70
CA MET A 2 31.29 -26.13 -37.14
C MET A 2 30.12 -26.05 -36.19
N ALA A 3 30.41 -25.99 -34.88
CA ALA A 3 29.41 -25.83 -33.85
C ALA A 3 29.02 -24.35 -33.77
N TYR A 4 27.84 -24.01 -34.31
CA TYR A 4 27.17 -22.74 -34.03
C TYR A 4 26.86 -22.66 -32.53
N ARG A 5 27.61 -21.82 -31.81
CA ARG A 5 27.28 -21.45 -30.44
C ARG A 5 26.00 -20.62 -30.46
N ARG A 6 24.93 -21.20 -29.91
CA ARG A 6 23.65 -20.54 -29.61
C ARG A 6 23.90 -19.22 -28.88
N GLY A 7 23.27 -18.16 -29.39
CA GLY A 7 23.20 -16.86 -28.70
C GLY A 7 22.63 -17.04 -27.30
N ARG A 8 23.39 -16.59 -26.30
CA ARG A 8 22.86 -16.35 -24.96
C ARG A 8 21.86 -15.19 -25.08
N LYS A 9 20.60 -15.46 -24.77
CA LYS A 9 19.64 -14.40 -24.41
C LYS A 9 20.23 -13.59 -23.26
N PRO A 10 20.04 -12.26 -23.21
CA PRO A 10 20.41 -11.48 -22.04
C PRO A 10 19.58 -12.01 -20.87
N THR A 11 20.25 -12.59 -19.88
CA THR A 11 19.67 -12.85 -18.57
C THR A 11 19.41 -11.48 -17.93
N SER A 12 18.18 -11.01 -18.06
CA SER A 12 17.63 -9.89 -17.29
C SER A 12 17.98 -10.05 -15.81
N GLY A 13 18.72 -9.07 -15.28
CA GLY A 13 18.78 -8.68 -13.87
C GLY A 13 18.99 -9.78 -12.83
N ALA A 14 20.24 -9.95 -12.37
CA ALA A 14 20.44 -10.48 -11.03
C ALA A 14 20.03 -9.38 -10.03
N ASN A 15 18.83 -9.47 -9.47
CA ASN A 15 18.28 -8.44 -8.59
C ASN A 15 19.03 -8.40 -7.24
N ASP A 16 19.96 -7.47 -7.08
CA ASP A 16 20.53 -7.14 -5.77
C ASP A 16 19.46 -6.46 -4.92
N LEU A 17 19.13 -7.03 -3.76
CA LEU A 17 18.16 -6.44 -2.84
C LEU A 17 18.52 -5.01 -2.45
N ASN A 18 19.80 -4.65 -2.32
CA ASN A 18 20.17 -3.25 -2.08
C ASN A 18 19.64 -2.34 -3.19
N GLN A 19 19.92 -2.71 -4.44
CA GLN A 19 19.47 -1.98 -5.62
C GLN A 19 17.94 -1.92 -5.71
N VAL A 20 17.25 -3.01 -5.38
CA VAL A 20 15.77 -3.03 -5.34
C VAL A 20 15.23 -2.01 -4.34
N PHE A 21 15.70 -2.03 -3.08
CA PHE A 21 15.22 -1.10 -2.06
C PHE A 21 15.63 0.36 -2.30
N ASP A 22 16.75 0.60 -2.98
CA ASP A 22 17.21 1.95 -3.35
C ASP A 22 16.41 2.54 -4.52
N ASN A 23 15.97 1.69 -5.46
CA ASN A 23 15.18 2.12 -6.61
C ASN A 23 13.69 2.35 -6.30
N VAL A 24 13.21 1.91 -5.13
CA VAL A 24 11.80 2.04 -4.78
C VAL A 24 11.47 3.45 -4.30
N LYS A 25 10.50 4.07 -4.96
CA LYS A 25 9.81 5.26 -4.43
C LYS A 25 9.02 4.87 -3.17
N VAL A 26 9.55 5.28 -2.02
CA VAL A 26 9.00 4.98 -0.70
C VAL A 26 7.66 5.64 -0.44
N PHE A 27 7.31 6.67 -1.21
CA PHE A 27 6.00 7.31 -1.18
C PHE A 27 5.31 7.21 -2.54
N GLN A 28 4.07 6.72 -2.52
CA GLN A 28 3.12 6.61 -3.64
C GLN A 28 1.72 6.82 -3.03
N ASP A 29 0.89 7.62 -3.67
CA ASP A 29 -0.46 7.88 -3.18
C ASP A 29 -1.30 6.59 -3.27
N LEU A 30 -2.11 6.29 -2.24
CA LEU A 30 -3.04 5.16 -2.31
C LEU A 30 -4.21 5.43 -3.28
N LEU A 31 -4.47 6.71 -3.59
CA LEU A 31 -5.53 7.16 -4.49
C LEU A 31 -5.07 7.27 -5.95
N ARG A 32 -3.79 7.52 -6.20
CA ARG A 32 -3.23 7.73 -7.55
C ARG A 32 -2.14 6.73 -7.83
N PHE A 33 -2.55 5.53 -8.23
CA PHE A 33 -1.62 4.53 -8.72
C PHE A 33 -1.49 4.60 -10.24
N GLN A 34 -0.46 5.27 -10.73
CA GLN A 34 0.00 5.07 -12.09
C GLN A 34 1.34 4.32 -12.01
N GLN A 35 1.30 3.02 -12.21
CA GLN A 35 2.47 2.28 -12.64
C GLN A 35 2.30 1.96 -14.12
N ASP A 36 3.33 2.25 -14.91
CA ASP A 36 3.48 1.61 -16.21
C ASP A 36 4.07 0.22 -15.94
N PRO A 37 3.29 -0.87 -16.07
CA PRO A 37 3.75 -2.22 -15.75
C PRO A 37 4.80 -2.74 -16.73
N SER A 38 5.07 -2.04 -17.82
CA SER A 38 5.98 -2.50 -18.88
C SER A 38 7.46 -2.19 -18.65
N ASP A 39 7.82 -1.40 -17.63
CA ASP A 39 9.19 -0.86 -17.48
C ASP A 39 9.80 -1.03 -16.07
N ILE A 40 9.17 -1.80 -15.17
CA ILE A 40 9.61 -1.92 -13.76
C ILE A 40 10.04 -3.36 -13.44
N ASP A 41 11.20 -3.48 -12.77
CA ASP A 41 11.67 -4.75 -12.20
C ASP A 41 10.59 -5.36 -11.29
N PRO A 42 10.19 -6.63 -11.49
CA PRO A 42 9.20 -7.31 -10.64
C PRO A 42 9.51 -7.21 -9.13
N ALA A 43 10.78 -7.22 -8.73
CA ALA A 43 11.14 -7.05 -7.33
C ALA A 43 10.87 -5.64 -6.80
N VAL A 44 11.08 -4.62 -7.64
CA VAL A 44 10.74 -3.22 -7.31
C VAL A 44 9.23 -3.05 -7.17
N SER A 45 8.45 -3.64 -8.08
CA SER A 45 6.98 -3.63 -8.00
C SER A 45 6.49 -4.27 -6.68
N VAL A 46 7.03 -5.42 -6.29
CA VAL A 46 6.64 -6.08 -5.03
C VAL A 46 7.01 -5.23 -3.80
N VAL A 47 8.16 -4.57 -3.78
CA VAL A 47 8.52 -3.67 -2.67
C VAL A 47 7.64 -2.39 -2.66
N GLN A 48 7.15 -1.93 -3.80
CA GLN A 48 6.17 -0.83 -3.87
C GLN A 48 4.83 -1.24 -3.25
N GLU A 49 4.33 -2.44 -3.56
CA GLU A 49 3.11 -2.98 -2.92
C GLU A 49 3.31 -3.21 -1.41
N TYR A 50 4.50 -3.69 -1.00
CA TYR A 50 4.87 -3.75 0.42
C TYR A 50 4.78 -2.37 1.08
N ALA A 51 5.28 -1.32 0.40
CA ALA A 51 5.19 0.05 0.89
C ALA A 51 3.72 0.47 1.08
N ARG A 52 2.84 0.23 0.10
CA ARG A 52 1.40 0.58 0.17
C ARG A 52 0.73 -0.07 1.38
N ALA A 53 1.00 -1.35 1.61
CA ALA A 53 0.46 -2.05 2.77
C ALA A 53 0.98 -1.47 4.10
N VAL A 54 2.24 -1.04 4.17
CA VAL A 54 2.75 -0.29 5.35
C VAL A 54 1.99 1.03 5.53
N ARG A 55 1.73 1.79 4.46
CA ARG A 55 0.96 3.04 4.54
C ARG A 55 -0.48 2.79 5.01
N LEU A 56 -1.10 1.70 4.57
CA LEU A 56 -2.43 1.33 5.03
C LEU A 56 -2.46 1.06 6.55
N LEU A 57 -1.43 0.40 7.09
CA LEU A 57 -1.26 0.24 8.54
C LEU A 57 -1.05 1.57 9.26
N TYR A 58 -0.34 2.51 8.65
CA TYR A 58 -0.16 3.86 9.18
C TYR A 58 -1.51 4.58 9.28
N ILE A 59 -2.26 4.63 8.17
CA ILE A 59 -3.59 5.24 8.08
C ILE A 59 -4.53 4.63 9.12
N LYS A 60 -4.58 3.30 9.19
CA LYS A 60 -5.34 2.58 10.21
C LYS A 60 -4.98 3.02 11.63
N THR A 61 -3.68 3.14 11.91
CA THR A 61 -3.18 3.54 13.24
C THR A 61 -3.62 4.95 13.58
N ARG A 62 -3.57 5.88 12.61
CA ARG A 62 -4.04 7.24 12.80
C ARG A 62 -5.55 7.30 13.00
N TRP A 63 -6.33 6.68 12.12
CA TRP A 63 -7.79 6.66 12.23
C TRP A 63 -8.30 6.02 13.52
N SER A 64 -7.53 5.09 14.11
CA SER A 64 -7.85 4.53 15.43
C SER A 64 -7.78 5.54 16.57
N LYS A 65 -7.01 6.62 16.40
CA LYS A 65 -6.85 7.70 17.38
C LYS A 65 -7.88 8.82 17.19
N LEU A 66 -8.50 8.91 16.01
CA LEU A 66 -9.49 9.95 15.72
C LEU A 66 -10.83 9.69 16.43
N GLY A 67 -11.55 10.77 16.74
CA GLY A 67 -12.96 10.69 17.10
C GLY A 67 -13.82 10.13 15.96
N LEU A 68 -15.11 9.86 16.23
CA LEU A 68 -16.04 9.45 15.17
C LEU A 68 -16.27 10.57 14.15
N ALA A 69 -16.48 11.80 14.63
CA ALA A 69 -16.75 12.96 13.78
C ALA A 69 -15.56 13.28 12.86
N ASP A 70 -14.34 13.37 13.40
CA ASP A 70 -13.14 13.67 12.61
C ASP A 70 -12.84 12.57 11.60
N TRP A 71 -12.97 11.31 12.02
CA TRP A 71 -12.78 10.18 11.11
C TRP A 71 -13.80 10.20 9.98
N HIS A 72 -15.07 10.45 10.29
CA HIS A 72 -16.14 10.55 9.28
C HIS A 72 -15.92 11.74 8.34
N ALA A 73 -15.44 12.88 8.84
CA ALA A 73 -15.10 14.03 8.01
C ALA A 73 -14.00 13.68 6.99
N GLU A 74 -12.96 12.94 7.40
CA GLU A 74 -11.94 12.45 6.48
C GLU A 74 -12.47 11.42 5.48
N MET A 75 -13.31 10.48 5.93
CA MET A 75 -13.96 9.52 5.04
C MET A 75 -14.71 10.23 3.92
N ARG A 76 -15.49 11.27 4.25
CA ARG A 76 -16.21 12.05 3.23
C ARG A 76 -15.27 12.72 2.23
N ILE A 77 -14.15 13.30 2.67
CA ILE A 77 -13.19 13.92 1.75
C ILE A 77 -12.64 12.88 0.77
N LEU A 78 -12.30 11.68 1.27
CA LEU A 78 -11.78 10.60 0.44
C LEU A 78 -12.82 10.01 -0.50
N LEU A 79 -14.07 9.86 -0.05
CA LEU A 79 -15.18 9.42 -0.88
C LEU A 79 -15.49 10.44 -1.99
N CYS A 80 -15.46 11.74 -1.68
CA CYS A 80 -15.60 12.78 -2.70
C CYS A 80 -14.45 12.75 -3.72
N ALA A 81 -13.22 12.47 -3.27
CA ALA A 81 -12.09 12.30 -4.17
C ALA A 81 -12.29 11.07 -5.07
N ARG A 82 -12.69 9.93 -4.49
CA ARG A 82 -13.01 8.68 -5.20
C ARG A 82 -14.05 8.85 -6.29
N GLU A 83 -15.15 9.56 -6.00
CA GLU A 83 -16.24 9.79 -6.96
C GLU A 83 -15.88 10.82 -8.04
N SER A 84 -14.78 11.56 -7.89
CA SER A 84 -14.39 12.62 -8.82
C SER A 84 -13.79 12.06 -10.12
N ALA A 85 -14.59 12.10 -11.18
CA ALA A 85 -14.14 11.78 -12.54
C ALA A 85 -12.95 12.66 -13.01
N PHE A 86 -12.79 13.86 -12.44
CA PHE A 86 -11.69 14.78 -12.78
C PHE A 86 -10.34 14.33 -12.20
N MET A 87 -10.34 13.51 -11.15
CA MET A 87 -9.10 13.11 -10.49
C MET A 87 -8.45 11.88 -11.10
N GLY A 88 -9.16 11.12 -11.95
CA GLY A 88 -8.62 9.95 -12.65
C GLY A 88 -7.92 8.96 -11.71
N LEU A 89 -8.53 8.73 -10.53
CA LEU A 89 -7.93 7.95 -9.46
C LEU A 89 -7.96 6.45 -9.80
N ASP A 90 -6.84 5.79 -9.57
CA ASP A 90 -6.73 4.32 -9.52
C ASP A 90 -6.46 3.95 -8.07
N ILE A 91 -7.54 3.78 -7.32
CA ILE A 91 -7.50 3.54 -5.88
C ILE A 91 -7.04 2.11 -5.65
N TRP A 92 -6.16 1.93 -4.67
CA TRP A 92 -5.76 0.58 -4.27
C TRP A 92 -6.97 -0.28 -3.85
N GLU A 93 -7.12 -1.46 -4.44
CA GLU A 93 -8.27 -2.34 -4.24
C GLU A 93 -8.61 -2.59 -2.75
N PRO A 94 -7.67 -2.94 -1.84
CA PRO A 94 -7.98 -3.10 -0.42
C PRO A 94 -8.53 -1.84 0.28
N LEU A 95 -8.17 -0.66 -0.22
CA LEU A 95 -8.70 0.62 0.27
C LEU A 95 -10.07 0.93 -0.35
N ASP A 96 -10.27 0.58 -1.61
CA ASP A 96 -11.56 0.76 -2.29
C ASP A 96 -12.66 -0.11 -1.69
N ASP A 97 -12.36 -1.40 -1.43
CA ASP A 97 -13.24 -2.32 -0.71
C ASP A 97 -13.61 -1.82 0.69
N PHE A 98 -12.64 -1.18 1.37
CA PHE A 98 -12.86 -0.57 2.67
C PHE A 98 -13.84 0.61 2.57
N PHE A 99 -13.74 1.43 1.51
CA PHE A 99 -14.68 2.53 1.28
C PHE A 99 -16.10 2.03 1.02
N ASP A 100 -16.26 0.97 0.22
CA ASP A 100 -17.57 0.36 -0.03
C ASP A 100 -18.19 -0.21 1.26
N THR A 101 -17.39 -0.91 2.05
CA THR A 101 -17.85 -1.45 3.35
C THR A 101 -18.21 -0.32 4.30
N TYR A 102 -17.43 0.76 4.31
CA TYR A 102 -17.74 1.95 5.10
C TYR A 102 -19.09 2.57 4.68
N VAL A 103 -19.31 2.81 3.38
CA VAL A 103 -20.56 3.40 2.87
C VAL A 103 -21.75 2.51 3.24
N PHE A 104 -21.63 1.21 3.04
CA PHE A 104 -22.68 0.26 3.39
C PHE A 104 -23.03 0.31 4.88
N GLU A 105 -22.03 0.14 5.76
CA GLU A 105 -22.24 0.01 7.21
C GLU A 105 -22.57 1.33 7.92
N MET A 106 -22.06 2.47 7.42
CA MET A 106 -22.15 3.77 8.10
C MET A 106 -23.15 4.74 7.46
N GLU A 107 -23.36 4.67 6.14
CA GLU A 107 -24.20 5.63 5.40
C GLU A 107 -25.53 5.02 4.93
N VAL A 108 -25.50 3.78 4.43
CA VAL A 108 -26.66 3.15 3.76
C VAL A 108 -27.52 2.32 4.72
N GLN A 109 -26.92 1.57 5.66
CA GLN A 109 -27.70 0.85 6.67
C GLN A 109 -28.63 1.83 7.39
N PRO A 110 -29.89 1.43 7.69
CA PRO A 110 -30.93 2.35 8.13
C PRO A 110 -30.45 3.12 9.37
N MET A 111 -30.12 4.40 9.15
CA MET A 111 -29.44 5.35 10.04
C MET A 111 -30.05 5.47 11.46
N GLN A 112 -31.27 4.94 11.63
CA GLN A 112 -32.04 4.89 12.88
C GLN A 112 -31.65 3.72 13.81
N SER A 113 -30.89 2.72 13.35
CA SER A 113 -30.54 1.53 14.17
C SER A 113 -29.21 1.66 14.92
N LEU A 114 -28.26 2.48 14.43
CA LEU A 114 -26.91 2.58 14.99
C LEU A 114 -26.78 3.82 15.88
N ASP A 115 -26.92 3.60 17.18
CA ASP A 115 -26.54 4.58 18.20
C ASP A 115 -25.02 4.89 18.15
N ALA A 116 -24.59 5.90 18.92
CA ALA A 116 -23.18 6.29 18.94
C ALA A 116 -22.24 5.14 19.36
N ARG A 117 -22.73 4.17 20.13
CA ARG A 117 -21.95 2.99 20.55
C ARG A 117 -21.80 2.00 19.39
N GLY A 118 -22.88 1.75 18.64
CA GLY A 118 -22.89 0.93 17.44
C GLY A 118 -21.91 1.46 16.39
N ARG A 119 -21.93 2.77 16.11
CA ARG A 119 -20.98 3.41 15.18
C ARG A 119 -19.51 3.26 15.60
N LYS A 120 -19.23 3.29 16.91
CA LYS A 120 -17.88 2.99 17.43
C LYS A 120 -17.47 1.54 17.19
N LEU A 121 -18.41 0.59 17.33
CA LEU A 121 -18.16 -0.82 17.05
C LEU A 121 -17.91 -1.06 15.56
N VAL A 122 -18.73 -0.46 14.69
CA VAL A 122 -18.55 -0.50 13.22
C VAL A 122 -17.19 0.07 12.84
N LYS A 123 -16.84 1.28 13.31
CA LYS A 123 -15.50 1.87 13.10
C LYS A 123 -14.39 0.91 13.51
N ARG A 124 -14.48 0.28 14.69
CA ARG A 124 -13.47 -0.69 15.15
C ARG A 124 -13.39 -1.92 14.26
N GLY A 125 -14.53 -2.41 13.76
CA GLY A 125 -14.60 -3.54 12.81
C GLY A 125 -13.92 -3.19 11.49
N LEU A 126 -14.27 -2.06 10.89
CA LEU A 126 -13.68 -1.55 9.65
C LEU A 126 -12.16 -1.37 9.78
N LEU A 127 -11.70 -0.73 10.86
CA LEU A 127 -10.26 -0.56 11.11
C LEU A 127 -9.52 -1.89 11.33
N ARG A 128 -10.21 -2.93 11.80
CA ARG A 128 -9.64 -4.28 11.91
C ARG A 128 -9.54 -4.94 10.55
N GLN A 129 -10.58 -4.87 9.72
CA GLN A 129 -10.56 -5.36 8.34
C GLN A 129 -9.41 -4.72 7.54
N LEU A 130 -9.24 -3.41 7.66
CA LEU A 130 -8.15 -2.67 7.03
C LEU A 130 -6.76 -3.17 7.48
N GLN A 131 -6.61 -3.41 8.78
CA GLN A 131 -5.38 -3.98 9.34
C GLN A 131 -5.12 -5.39 8.80
N ASP A 132 -6.14 -6.24 8.78
CA ASP A 132 -6.01 -7.63 8.35
C ASP A 132 -5.69 -7.71 6.85
N ALA A 133 -6.29 -6.85 6.02
CA ALA A 133 -5.95 -6.71 4.61
C ALA A 133 -4.49 -6.28 4.42
N ALA A 134 -4.05 -5.22 5.09
CA ALA A 134 -2.67 -4.75 5.02
C ALA A 134 -1.67 -5.83 5.46
N LEU A 135 -1.96 -6.58 6.52
CA LEU A 135 -1.08 -7.66 6.99
C LEU A 135 -1.01 -8.82 5.99
N ARG A 136 -2.12 -9.16 5.32
CA ARG A 136 -2.12 -10.16 4.24
C ARG A 136 -1.25 -9.71 3.07
N GLU A 137 -1.36 -8.45 2.66
CA GLU A 137 -0.55 -7.90 1.57
C GLU A 137 0.96 -7.87 1.90
N LEU A 138 1.33 -7.49 3.13
CA LEU A 138 2.73 -7.55 3.57
C LEU A 138 3.29 -8.97 3.51
N GLU A 139 2.51 -9.96 3.94
CA GLU A 139 2.91 -11.36 3.93
C GLU A 139 2.98 -11.91 2.50
N ALA A 140 2.04 -11.52 1.62
CA ALA A 140 2.08 -11.86 0.20
C ALA A 140 3.34 -11.27 -0.48
N CYS A 141 3.62 -9.99 -0.26
CA CYS A 141 4.83 -9.34 -0.78
C CYS A 141 6.11 -10.01 -0.26
N ARG A 142 6.16 -10.36 1.02
CA ARG A 142 7.29 -11.09 1.61
C ARG A 142 7.50 -12.42 0.89
N ARG A 143 6.45 -13.20 0.64
CA ARG A 143 6.54 -14.48 -0.08
C ARG A 143 7.01 -14.28 -1.51
N LEU A 144 6.41 -13.34 -2.24
CA LEU A 144 6.81 -13.01 -3.60
C LEU A 144 8.29 -12.61 -3.69
N LEU A 145 8.78 -11.79 -2.74
CA LEU A 145 10.21 -11.46 -2.66
C LEU A 145 11.07 -12.70 -2.45
N CYS A 146 10.71 -13.60 -1.53
CA CYS A 146 11.41 -14.86 -1.35
C CYS A 146 11.41 -15.73 -2.62
N ASP A 147 10.35 -15.67 -3.42
CA ASP A 147 10.16 -16.50 -4.62
C ASP A 147 10.79 -15.89 -5.90
N LEU A 148 11.25 -14.63 -5.85
CA LEU A 148 11.59 -13.84 -7.05
C LEU A 148 12.90 -14.25 -7.78
N PRO A 149 13.95 -14.82 -7.14
CA PRO A 149 15.02 -15.44 -7.94
C PRO A 149 15.75 -16.65 -7.32
N GLY A 150 15.98 -17.64 -8.18
CA GLY A 150 16.90 -18.75 -7.96
C GLY A 150 18.34 -18.32 -7.65
N ASP A 151 18.98 -19.13 -6.80
CA ASP A 151 20.42 -19.31 -6.63
C ASP A 151 21.30 -18.28 -5.87
N LYS A 152 20.76 -17.29 -5.15
CA LYS A 152 21.57 -16.55 -4.15
C LYS A 152 20.92 -16.41 -2.78
N LEU A 153 20.84 -17.56 -2.08
CA LEU A 153 20.40 -17.72 -0.69
C LEU A 153 21.06 -16.77 0.33
N SER A 154 22.24 -16.20 0.03
CA SER A 154 23.02 -15.40 0.99
C SER A 154 22.39 -14.07 1.37
N ASN A 155 21.62 -13.43 0.48
CA ASN A 155 21.08 -12.09 0.71
C ASN A 155 19.71 -12.10 1.41
N TRP A 156 18.98 -13.22 1.40
CA TRP A 156 17.63 -13.36 1.96
C TRP A 156 17.59 -13.49 3.49
N ARG A 157 18.66 -13.96 4.13
CA ARG A 157 18.77 -13.91 5.61
C ARG A 157 18.67 -12.47 6.16
N SER A 158 18.93 -11.49 5.30
CA SER A 158 18.80 -10.06 5.63
C SER A 158 17.46 -9.44 5.19
N LEU A 159 16.58 -10.20 4.51
CA LEU A 159 15.32 -9.67 3.97
C LEU A 159 14.44 -9.11 5.09
N ASP A 160 14.25 -9.86 6.18
CA ASP A 160 13.44 -9.40 7.31
C ASP A 160 13.97 -8.08 7.90
N SER A 161 15.30 -7.96 8.05
CA SER A 161 15.94 -6.72 8.51
C SER A 161 15.75 -5.57 7.53
N LYS A 162 15.84 -5.84 6.21
CA LYS A 162 15.62 -4.84 5.16
C LYS A 162 14.18 -4.39 5.08
N LEU A 163 13.23 -5.31 5.13
CA LEU A 163 11.79 -5.02 5.17
C LEU A 163 11.43 -4.24 6.42
N LEU A 164 12.02 -4.57 7.57
CA LEU A 164 11.81 -3.81 8.81
C LEU A 164 12.36 -2.38 8.69
N ALA A 165 13.58 -2.21 8.17
CA ALA A 165 14.17 -0.90 7.94
C ALA A 165 13.35 -0.08 6.92
N PHE A 166 12.91 -0.72 5.86
CA PHE A 166 12.09 -0.11 4.82
C PHE A 166 10.70 0.28 5.33
N LYS A 167 10.07 -0.58 6.14
CA LYS A 167 8.82 -0.26 6.85
C LYS A 167 8.97 0.99 7.72
N LYS A 168 10.07 1.10 8.47
CA LYS A 168 10.36 2.30 9.26
C LYS A 168 10.46 3.53 8.37
N LYS A 169 11.23 3.45 7.27
CA LYS A 169 11.36 4.55 6.30
C LYS A 169 10.01 4.97 5.71
N ALA A 170 9.16 4.01 5.34
CA ALA A 170 7.82 4.26 4.81
C ALA A 170 6.90 4.92 5.86
N TRP A 171 7.00 4.50 7.12
CA TRP A 171 6.28 5.11 8.22
C TRP A 171 6.72 6.56 8.47
N ASP A 172 8.04 6.80 8.54
CA ASP A 172 8.61 8.14 8.72
C ASP A 172 8.18 9.09 7.59
N GLU A 173 8.15 8.60 6.34
CA GLU A 173 7.62 9.36 5.20
C GLU A 173 6.13 9.71 5.36
N CYS A 174 5.31 8.78 5.87
CA CYS A 174 3.89 9.05 6.15
C CYS A 174 3.71 10.10 7.25
N GLU A 175 4.55 10.07 8.29
CA GLU A 175 4.52 11.08 9.36
C GLU A 175 4.91 12.47 8.84
N LYS A 176 5.94 12.56 7.99
CA LYS A 176 6.41 13.84 7.43
C LYS A 176 5.41 14.45 6.45
N ARG A 177 4.76 13.64 5.60
CA ARG A 177 3.92 14.12 4.49
C ARG A 177 2.47 14.43 4.88
N GLY A 178 2.04 14.04 6.08
CA GLY A 178 0.63 14.10 6.44
C GLY A 178 -0.17 12.98 5.77
N SER A 179 -1.07 12.37 6.54
CA SER A 179 -1.62 11.02 6.32
C SER A 179 -2.35 10.74 5.00
N LEU A 180 -2.70 11.75 4.20
CA LEU A 180 -3.57 11.59 3.02
C LEU A 180 -3.24 12.56 1.86
N CYS A 181 -2.16 13.36 1.92
CA CYS A 181 -1.80 14.34 0.89
C CYS A 181 -3.00 15.14 0.32
N LEU A 182 -3.84 15.71 1.19
CA LEU A 182 -4.86 16.69 0.76
C LEU A 182 -4.30 18.09 0.53
N GLU A 183 -3.02 18.31 0.84
CA GLU A 183 -2.32 19.55 0.52
C GLU A 183 -1.49 19.38 -0.77
N PRO A 184 -1.48 20.39 -1.66
CA PRO A 184 -0.67 20.37 -2.87
C PRO A 184 0.83 20.30 -2.52
N ILE A 185 1.59 19.72 -3.44
CA ILE A 185 3.04 19.71 -3.39
C ILE A 185 3.50 21.14 -3.70
N ASP A 186 4.07 21.85 -2.72
CA ASP A 186 5.07 22.85 -3.06
C ASP A 186 6.30 22.06 -3.54
N GLU A 187 6.46 21.96 -4.86
CA GLU A 187 7.69 21.48 -5.46
C GLU A 187 8.78 22.49 -5.09
N VAL A 188 9.74 22.06 -4.25
CA VAL A 188 11.02 22.76 -4.05
C VAL A 188 12.13 21.85 -4.55
#